data_AF-M2AYV9-F1
#
_entry.id   AF-M2AYV9-F1
#
_cell.length_a   1.000
_cell.length_b   1.000
_cell.length_c   1.000
_cell.angle_alpha   90.00
_cell.angle_beta   90.00
_cell.angle_gamma   90.00
#
_symmetry.space_group_name_H-M   'P 1'
#
loop_
_entity.id
_entity.type
_entity.pdbx_description
1 polymer ?
#
loop_
_entity_poly.entity_id
_entity_poly.type
_entity_poly.pdbx_seq_one_letter_code
_entity_poly.pdbx_strand_id
1 'polypeptide(L)'
;MESAKRRLLLQLEDLGLPPYIADTQVTHPLLFEFLENTVDKKGKPKKVITGHQNGLITINLAEADSVHRERLRVKLGEPQRTLIGHMRHEVGHYIDWAWASRVAPAKYHALFGDPNTLDYGEAMKKHYAVGAPANWADRHVSAYATMHPWEDFAETVNVYLDIMAIATTSNELAGRNLDLSASANHRELVNSVLQIVLEVSEYNFDLGLAPLLPERLPPIVLDKLAFIHDLRSMQLELVE
;
A
#
# COMPACT_ATOMS: atom_id res chain seq x y z
N MET A 1 7.16 13.90 -8.31
CA MET A 1 7.49 12.48 -8.02
C MET A 1 8.51 12.35 -6.91
N GLU A 2 9.67 13.01 -7.03
CA GLU A 2 10.72 12.97 -5.99
C GLU A 2 10.22 13.32 -4.58
N SER A 3 9.33 14.30 -4.41
CA SER A 3 8.76 14.63 -3.09
C SER A 3 7.93 13.49 -2.49
N ALA A 4 7.18 12.73 -3.31
CA ALA A 4 6.42 11.57 -2.85
C ALA A 4 7.37 10.42 -2.47
N LYS A 5 8.40 10.16 -3.29
CA LYS A 5 9.46 9.18 -2.98
C LYS A 5 10.16 9.51 -1.66
N ARG A 6 10.56 10.77 -1.44
CA ARG A 6 11.21 11.21 -0.20
C ARG A 6 10.32 11.03 1.03
N ARG A 7 9.04 11.40 0.94
CA ARG A 7 8.06 11.18 2.03
C ARG A 7 7.91 9.70 2.36
N LEU A 8 7.84 8.85 1.33
CA LEU A 8 7.73 7.41 1.51
C LEU A 8 8.99 6.83 2.17
N LEU A 9 10.18 7.17 1.68
CA LEU A 9 11.44 6.66 2.23
C LEU A 9 11.63 7.09 3.70
N LEU A 10 11.37 8.36 4.02
CA LEU A 10 11.39 8.84 5.40
C LEU A 10 10.39 8.06 6.27
N GLN A 11 9.17 7.86 5.76
CA GLN A 11 8.16 7.09 6.48
C GLN A 11 8.61 5.63 6.74
N LEU A 12 9.26 4.97 5.77
CA LEU A 12 9.76 3.61 5.97
C LEU A 12 10.89 3.56 7.01
N GLU A 13 11.76 4.57 7.00
CA GLU A 13 12.85 4.73 7.98
C GLU A 13 12.30 4.90 9.39
N ASP A 14 11.38 5.84 9.59
CA ASP A 14 10.73 6.11 10.89
C ASP A 14 9.98 4.88 11.43
N LEU A 15 9.39 4.09 10.53
CA LEU A 15 8.67 2.88 10.90
C LEU A 15 9.58 1.67 11.12
N GLY A 16 10.87 1.73 10.75
CA GLY A 16 11.78 0.59 10.81
C GLY A 16 11.38 -0.53 9.85
N LEU A 17 10.84 -0.19 8.68
CA LEU A 17 10.48 -1.13 7.62
C LEU A 17 11.60 -1.24 6.58
N PRO A 18 11.65 -2.33 5.77
CA PRO A 18 12.60 -2.41 4.67
C PRO A 18 12.53 -1.16 3.79
N PRO A 19 13.66 -0.64 3.30
CA PRO A 19 15.01 -1.22 3.35
C PRO A 19 15.76 -0.95 4.67
N TYR A 20 15.15 -0.33 5.68
CA TYR A 20 15.81 0.11 6.91
C TYR A 20 15.90 -0.96 7.99
N ILE A 21 15.60 -2.20 7.64
CA ILE A 21 15.88 -3.38 8.47
C ILE A 21 17.28 -3.89 8.16
N ALA A 22 17.98 -4.37 9.20
CA ALA A 22 19.35 -4.88 9.11
C ALA A 22 19.55 -5.79 7.89
N ASP A 23 20.60 -5.51 7.12
CA ASP A 23 21.04 -6.21 5.91
C ASP A 23 20.04 -6.28 4.73
N THR A 24 18.86 -5.65 4.83
CA THR A 24 17.89 -5.63 3.71
C THR A 24 18.36 -4.73 2.56
N GLN A 25 19.07 -3.63 2.83
CA GLN A 25 19.68 -2.80 1.76
C GLN A 25 20.67 -3.58 0.88
N VAL A 26 21.38 -4.55 1.46
CA VAL A 26 22.39 -5.34 0.76
C VAL A 26 21.74 -6.55 0.06
N THR A 27 20.86 -7.26 0.78
CA THR A 27 20.26 -8.51 0.28
C THR A 27 19.06 -8.27 -0.64
N HIS A 28 18.31 -7.19 -0.43
CA HIS A 28 17.06 -6.86 -1.10
C HIS A 28 16.98 -5.33 -1.33
N PRO A 29 17.82 -4.75 -2.20
CA PRO A 29 17.88 -3.32 -2.40
C PRO A 29 16.56 -2.77 -2.95
N LEU A 30 16.14 -1.60 -2.47
CA LEU A 30 15.01 -0.85 -3.01
C LEU A 30 15.50 0.21 -4.00
N LEU A 31 15.04 0.14 -5.24
CA LEU A 31 15.37 1.05 -6.33
C LEU A 31 14.10 1.64 -6.94
N PHE A 32 14.20 2.85 -7.49
CA PHE A 32 13.10 3.52 -8.19
C PHE A 32 13.53 3.96 -9.59
N GLU A 33 12.72 3.62 -10.58
CA GLU A 33 12.83 4.13 -11.95
C GLU A 33 11.57 4.90 -12.36
N PHE A 34 11.77 6.10 -12.90
CA PHE A 34 10.71 6.95 -13.43
C PHE A 34 10.83 7.03 -14.95
N LEU A 35 9.96 6.32 -15.66
CA LEU A 35 10.08 6.14 -17.11
C LEU A 35 8.88 6.76 -17.85
N GLU A 36 9.14 7.30 -19.04
CA GLU A 36 8.10 7.80 -19.95
C GLU A 36 7.69 6.74 -20.97
N ASN A 37 6.43 6.78 -21.39
CA ASN A 37 6.03 6.06 -22.61
C ASN A 37 6.85 6.58 -23.79
N THR A 38 7.43 5.67 -24.57
CA THR A 38 8.25 6.02 -25.74
C THR A 38 7.62 5.48 -27.02
N VAL A 39 8.19 5.87 -28.16
CA VAL A 39 7.87 5.28 -29.47
C VAL A 39 9.13 4.62 -30.00
N ASP A 40 9.02 3.39 -30.49
CA ASP A 40 10.17 2.69 -31.05
C ASP A 40 10.55 3.21 -32.44
N LYS A 41 11.69 2.72 -32.97
CA LYS A 41 12.20 3.12 -34.30
C LYS A 41 11.23 2.80 -35.46
N LYS A 42 10.20 1.99 -35.23
CA LYS A 42 9.17 1.61 -36.20
C LYS A 42 7.84 2.35 -35.98
N GLY A 43 7.82 3.36 -35.10
CA GLY A 43 6.62 4.14 -34.80
C GLY A 43 5.65 3.45 -33.85
N LYS A 44 6.01 2.31 -33.23
CA LYS A 44 5.12 1.59 -32.33
C LYS A 44 5.24 2.15 -30.90
N PRO A 45 4.11 2.44 -30.21
CA PRO A 45 4.16 2.91 -28.83
C PRO A 45 4.68 1.81 -27.89
N LYS A 46 5.65 2.18 -27.06
CA LYS A 46 6.15 1.41 -25.92
C LYS A 46 5.61 2.02 -24.64
N LYS A 47 4.65 1.34 -24.04
CA LYS A 47 4.08 1.77 -22.77
C LYS A 47 4.96 1.29 -21.63
N VAL A 48 5.24 2.19 -20.69
CA VAL A 48 5.81 1.85 -19.40
C VAL A 48 4.70 1.27 -18.54
N ILE A 49 4.98 0.13 -17.93
CA ILE A 49 4.11 -0.51 -16.95
C ILE A 49 4.64 -0.12 -15.57
N THR A 50 3.76 0.44 -14.74
CA THR A 50 4.05 0.66 -13.32
C THR A 50 4.01 -0.68 -12.61
N GLY A 51 4.97 -0.95 -11.74
CA GLY A 51 5.05 -2.22 -11.01
C GLY A 51 6.35 -2.39 -10.23
N HIS A 52 6.41 -3.48 -9.49
CA HIS A 52 7.58 -3.92 -8.74
C HIS A 52 8.18 -5.21 -9.33
N GLN A 53 9.51 -5.25 -9.45
CA GLN A 53 10.26 -6.45 -9.83
C GLN A 53 11.61 -6.53 -9.08
N ASN A 54 11.76 -7.52 -8.19
CA ASN A 54 13.01 -7.81 -7.47
C ASN A 54 13.69 -6.56 -6.85
N GLY A 55 12.90 -5.72 -6.18
CA GLY A 55 13.38 -4.49 -5.54
C GLY A 55 13.37 -3.26 -6.42
N LEU A 56 13.17 -3.40 -7.73
CA LEU A 56 12.99 -2.26 -8.64
C LEU A 56 11.51 -1.89 -8.74
N ILE A 57 11.17 -0.69 -8.28
CA ILE A 57 9.86 -0.09 -8.49
C ILE A 57 9.93 0.83 -9.70
N THR A 58 9.20 0.49 -10.75
CA THR A 58 9.04 1.33 -11.94
C THR A 58 7.73 2.10 -11.83
N ILE A 59 7.76 3.43 -11.96
CA ILE A 59 6.56 4.27 -12.04
C ILE A 59 6.53 4.99 -13.39
N ASN A 60 5.40 4.91 -14.09
CA ASN A 60 5.18 5.67 -15.31
C ASN A 60 5.09 7.18 -15.01
N LEU A 61 5.90 8.00 -15.67
CA LEU A 61 5.88 9.48 -15.56
C LEU A 61 4.50 10.08 -15.85
N ALA A 62 3.68 9.41 -16.69
CA ALA A 62 2.30 9.83 -16.95
C ALA A 62 1.45 9.87 -15.67
N GLU A 63 1.80 9.14 -14.61
CA GLU A 63 1.11 9.22 -13.32
C GLU A 63 1.37 10.52 -12.58
N ALA A 64 2.37 11.33 -12.98
CA ALA A 64 2.54 12.67 -12.43
C ALA A 64 1.47 13.65 -12.95
N ASP A 65 0.85 13.39 -14.09
CA ASP A 65 -0.23 14.19 -14.67
C ASP A 65 -1.56 13.93 -13.94
N SER A 66 -2.15 14.97 -13.36
CA SER A 66 -3.43 14.88 -12.65
C SER A 66 -4.60 14.51 -13.57
N VAL A 67 -4.59 14.96 -14.83
CA VAL A 67 -5.63 14.61 -15.81
C VAL A 67 -5.54 13.12 -16.16
N HIS A 68 -4.32 12.62 -16.33
CA HIS A 68 -4.09 11.21 -16.56
C HIS A 68 -4.54 10.35 -15.36
N ARG A 69 -4.17 10.74 -14.14
CA ARG A 69 -4.60 10.05 -12.92
C ARG A 69 -6.12 10.03 -12.78
N GLU A 70 -6.79 11.15 -13.00
CA GLU A 70 -8.24 11.23 -12.86
C GLU A 70 -8.96 10.35 -13.90
N ARG A 71 -8.48 10.34 -15.14
CA ARG A 71 -9.00 9.42 -16.17
C ARG A 71 -8.84 7.95 -15.77
N LEU A 72 -7.68 7.58 -15.23
CA LEU A 72 -7.44 6.23 -14.76
C LEU A 72 -8.30 5.87 -13.55
N ARG A 73 -8.42 6.79 -12.58
CA ARG A 73 -9.26 6.62 -11.39
C ARG A 73 -10.70 6.28 -11.78
N VAL A 74 -11.30 7.07 -12.68
CA VAL A 74 -12.66 6.84 -13.18
C VAL A 74 -12.75 5.52 -13.95
N LYS A 75 -11.77 5.24 -14.82
CA LYS A 75 -11.76 4.01 -15.63
C LYS A 75 -11.66 2.73 -14.78
N LEU A 76 -10.91 2.79 -13.69
CA LEU A 76 -10.64 1.66 -12.80
C LEU A 76 -11.61 1.61 -11.61
N GLY A 77 -12.51 2.57 -11.49
CA GLY A 77 -13.47 2.63 -10.37
C GLY A 77 -12.79 2.89 -9.02
N GLU A 78 -11.65 3.56 -9.02
CA GLU A 78 -10.89 3.82 -7.79
C GLU A 78 -11.48 5.03 -7.03
N PRO A 79 -11.57 4.96 -5.69
CA PRO A 79 -12.05 6.07 -4.89
C PRO A 79 -11.09 7.27 -4.99
N GLN A 80 -9.79 7.02 -4.91
CA GLN A 80 -8.74 8.02 -5.11
C GLN A 80 -7.52 7.40 -5.79
N ARG A 81 -6.86 8.17 -6.67
CA ARG A 81 -5.62 7.75 -7.34
C ARG A 81 -4.53 8.81 -7.11
N THR A 82 -3.64 8.56 -6.16
CA THR A 82 -2.54 9.48 -5.82
C THR A 82 -1.19 8.85 -6.14
N LEU A 83 -0.21 9.69 -6.48
CA LEU A 83 1.13 9.20 -6.78
C LEU A 83 1.79 8.52 -5.57
N ILE A 84 1.63 9.08 -4.37
CA ILE A 84 2.19 8.48 -3.16
C ILE A 84 1.48 7.16 -2.82
N GLY A 85 0.17 7.07 -3.05
CA GLY A 85 -0.60 5.84 -2.87
C GLY A 85 -0.08 4.70 -3.75
N HIS A 86 0.20 4.95 -5.03
CA HIS A 86 0.83 3.91 -5.86
C HIS A 86 2.23 3.55 -5.39
N MET A 87 3.06 4.53 -5.04
CA MET A 87 4.40 4.20 -4.53
C MET A 87 4.32 3.36 -3.26
N ARG A 88 3.34 3.62 -2.38
CA ARG A 88 3.06 2.81 -1.18
C ARG A 88 2.59 1.40 -1.54
N HIS A 89 1.71 1.26 -2.52
CA HIS A 89 1.29 -0.03 -3.07
C HIS A 89 2.49 -0.84 -3.59
N GLU A 90 3.31 -0.25 -4.46
CA GLU A 90 4.50 -0.92 -5.02
C GLU A 90 5.55 -1.24 -3.94
N VAL A 91 5.70 -0.37 -2.93
CA VAL A 91 6.53 -0.68 -1.75
C VAL A 91 5.92 -1.80 -0.92
N GLY A 92 4.60 -2.00 -0.94
CA GLY A 92 3.95 -3.17 -0.37
C GLY A 92 4.47 -4.47 -0.99
N HIS A 93 4.56 -4.55 -2.33
CA HIS A 93 5.19 -5.71 -2.99
C HIS A 93 6.66 -5.88 -2.62
N TYR A 94 7.40 -4.76 -2.50
CA TYR A 94 8.77 -4.80 -2.04
C TYR A 94 8.89 -5.34 -0.60
N ILE A 95 8.07 -4.87 0.33
CA ILE A 95 8.05 -5.33 1.73
C ILE A 95 7.69 -6.81 1.81
N ASP A 96 6.76 -7.28 0.97
CA ASP A 96 6.43 -8.71 0.88
C ASP A 96 7.65 -9.54 0.48
N TRP A 97 8.28 -9.16 -0.65
CA TRP A 97 9.44 -9.84 -1.21
C TRP A 97 10.66 -9.79 -0.29
N ALA A 98 10.96 -8.63 0.28
CA ALA A 98 12.14 -8.42 1.10
C ALA A 98 12.00 -8.95 2.53
N TRP A 99 10.77 -9.06 3.06
CA TRP A 99 10.55 -9.25 4.49
C TRP A 99 9.37 -10.14 4.86
N ALA A 100 8.12 -9.74 4.58
CA ALA A 100 6.94 -10.35 5.19
C ALA A 100 6.82 -11.85 4.90
N SER A 101 7.04 -12.26 3.64
CA SER A 101 7.03 -13.66 3.21
C SER A 101 8.16 -14.50 3.83
N ARG A 102 9.20 -13.86 4.39
CA ARG A 102 10.38 -14.53 4.96
C ARG A 102 10.28 -14.67 6.48
N VAL A 103 9.76 -13.67 7.18
CA VAL A 103 9.73 -13.63 8.65
C VAL A 103 8.50 -14.29 9.26
N ALA A 104 7.37 -14.32 8.55
CA ALA A 104 6.12 -14.85 9.10
C ALA A 104 5.21 -15.49 8.02
N PRO A 105 5.71 -16.43 7.20
CA PRO A 105 4.97 -16.99 6.07
C PRO A 105 3.64 -17.63 6.49
N ALA A 106 3.59 -18.34 7.62
CA ALA A 106 2.35 -18.97 8.10
C ALA A 106 1.27 -17.94 8.47
N LYS A 107 1.64 -16.85 9.16
CA LYS A 107 0.70 -15.79 9.54
C LYS A 107 0.27 -14.97 8.32
N TYR A 108 1.19 -14.70 7.39
CA TYR A 108 0.90 -14.11 6.10
C TYR A 108 -0.17 -14.94 5.34
N HIS A 109 0.07 -16.24 5.15
CA HIS A 109 -0.86 -17.10 4.39
C HIS A 109 -2.22 -17.23 5.07
N ALA A 110 -2.28 -17.22 6.40
CA ALA A 110 -3.55 -17.25 7.14
C ALA A 110 -4.40 -15.99 6.90
N LEU A 111 -3.77 -14.84 6.66
CA LEU A 111 -4.44 -13.55 6.50
C LEU A 111 -4.76 -13.19 5.04
N PHE A 112 -3.83 -13.48 4.12
CA PHE A 112 -3.93 -13.07 2.71
C PHE A 112 -4.14 -14.24 1.74
N GLY A 113 -3.88 -15.48 2.20
CA GLY A 113 -3.82 -16.67 1.34
C GLY A 113 -2.41 -16.96 0.82
N ASP A 114 -2.20 -18.15 0.26
CA ASP A 114 -0.94 -18.52 -0.40
C ASP A 114 -0.92 -17.99 -1.84
N PRO A 115 -0.05 -17.03 -2.18
CA PRO A 115 0.02 -16.43 -3.50
C PRO A 115 0.38 -17.44 -4.59
N ASN A 116 1.05 -18.54 -4.28
CA ASN A 116 1.49 -19.51 -5.28
C ASN A 116 0.36 -20.45 -5.73
N THR A 117 -0.80 -20.42 -5.06
CA THR A 117 -1.95 -21.26 -5.40
C THR A 117 -2.81 -20.69 -6.53
N LEU A 118 -2.53 -19.46 -6.97
CA LEU A 118 -3.31 -18.76 -7.98
C LEU A 118 -2.38 -18.12 -9.02
N ASP A 119 -2.62 -18.36 -10.31
CA ASP A 119 -1.87 -17.66 -11.36
C ASP A 119 -2.29 -16.18 -11.40
N TYR A 120 -1.32 -15.27 -11.26
CA TYR A 120 -1.55 -13.84 -11.25
C TYR A 120 -2.27 -13.34 -12.50
N GLY A 121 -1.87 -13.82 -13.67
CA GLY A 121 -2.43 -13.38 -14.96
C GLY A 121 -3.87 -13.85 -15.15
N GLU A 122 -4.20 -15.06 -14.72
CA GLU A 122 -5.57 -15.58 -14.71
C GLU A 122 -6.45 -14.85 -13.68
N ALA A 123 -5.92 -14.59 -12.50
CA ALA A 123 -6.60 -13.85 -11.44
C ALA A 123 -6.96 -12.42 -11.88
N MET A 124 -6.01 -11.73 -12.49
CA MET A 124 -6.21 -10.39 -13.05
C MET A 124 -7.27 -10.40 -14.16
N LYS A 125 -7.22 -11.35 -15.09
CA LYS A 125 -8.24 -11.49 -16.15
C LYS A 125 -9.63 -11.71 -15.56
N LYS A 126 -9.74 -12.59 -14.55
CA LYS A 126 -11.00 -12.87 -13.86
C LYS A 126 -11.54 -11.63 -13.15
N HIS A 127 -10.69 -10.88 -12.45
CA HIS A 127 -11.09 -9.66 -11.75
C HIS A 127 -11.68 -8.62 -12.72
N TYR A 128 -11.04 -8.37 -13.87
CA TYR A 128 -11.59 -7.42 -14.86
C TYR A 128 -12.79 -7.95 -15.64
N ALA A 129 -12.98 -9.27 -15.74
CA ALA A 129 -14.12 -9.87 -16.43
C ALA A 129 -15.38 -9.96 -15.55
N VAL A 130 -15.21 -10.26 -14.25
CA VAL A 130 -16.31 -10.59 -13.32
C VAL A 130 -16.49 -9.52 -12.23
N GLY A 131 -15.43 -8.77 -11.91
CA GLY A 131 -15.39 -7.85 -10.78
C GLY A 131 -15.11 -8.53 -9.45
N ALA A 132 -15.05 -7.73 -8.39
CA ALA A 132 -14.92 -8.21 -7.02
C ALA A 132 -16.24 -8.80 -6.50
N PRO A 133 -16.21 -9.80 -5.58
CA PRO A 133 -17.40 -10.32 -4.91
C PRO A 133 -18.18 -9.21 -4.19
N ALA A 134 -19.51 -9.25 -4.18
CA ALA A 134 -20.34 -8.18 -3.60
C ALA A 134 -20.01 -7.82 -2.14
N ASN A 135 -19.53 -8.79 -1.37
CA ASN A 135 -19.15 -8.64 0.05
C ASN A 135 -17.63 -8.43 0.25
N TRP A 136 -16.90 -7.97 -0.77
CA TRP A 136 -15.45 -7.75 -0.68
C TRP A 136 -15.08 -6.80 0.48
N ALA A 137 -15.91 -5.77 0.73
CA ALA A 137 -15.67 -4.74 1.74
C ALA A 137 -15.70 -5.26 3.18
N ASP A 138 -16.18 -6.49 3.40
CA ASP A 138 -16.16 -7.14 4.72
C ASP A 138 -14.77 -7.73 5.05
N ARG A 139 -13.89 -7.87 4.05
CA ARG A 139 -12.63 -8.64 4.15
C ARG A 139 -11.40 -7.94 3.57
N HIS A 140 -11.60 -6.98 2.68
CA HIS A 140 -10.53 -6.34 1.92
C HIS A 140 -10.65 -4.82 1.97
N VAL A 141 -9.51 -4.16 1.89
CA VAL A 141 -9.40 -2.68 1.88
C VAL A 141 -9.89 -2.07 0.57
N SER A 142 -9.86 -2.83 -0.52
CA SER A 142 -10.33 -2.39 -1.84
C SER A 142 -10.90 -3.56 -2.62
N ALA A 143 -11.69 -3.27 -3.66
CA ALA A 143 -12.15 -4.29 -4.60
C ALA A 143 -10.95 -4.98 -5.28
N TYR A 144 -9.91 -4.22 -5.62
CA TYR A 144 -8.71 -4.73 -6.30
C TYR A 144 -7.89 -5.68 -5.42
N ALA A 145 -7.88 -5.47 -4.09
CA ALA A 145 -7.29 -6.41 -3.13
C ALA A 145 -7.90 -7.84 -3.19
N THR A 146 -9.09 -8.02 -3.79
CA THR A 146 -9.64 -9.37 -4.03
C THR A 146 -8.98 -10.11 -5.19
N MET A 147 -8.18 -9.41 -6.00
CA MET A 147 -7.61 -9.94 -7.24
C MET A 147 -6.60 -11.04 -6.96
N HIS A 148 -5.66 -10.83 -6.03
CA HIS A 148 -4.59 -11.79 -5.72
C HIS A 148 -4.03 -11.55 -4.30
N PRO A 149 -3.53 -12.57 -3.58
CA PRO A 149 -2.94 -12.39 -2.25
C PRO A 149 -1.84 -11.31 -2.18
N TRP A 150 -0.96 -11.23 -3.19
CA TRP A 150 0.04 -10.16 -3.30
C TRP A 150 -0.57 -8.75 -3.34
N GLU A 151 -1.72 -8.60 -3.98
CA GLU A 151 -2.43 -7.32 -4.11
C GLU A 151 -3.15 -6.97 -2.81
N ASP A 152 -3.74 -7.98 -2.15
CA ASP A 152 -4.35 -7.82 -0.83
C ASP A 152 -3.32 -7.32 0.19
N PHE A 153 -2.11 -7.89 0.16
CA PHE A 153 -1.00 -7.44 0.99
C PHE A 153 -0.56 -6.02 0.63
N ALA A 154 -0.30 -5.74 -0.65
CA ALA A 154 0.18 -4.42 -1.09
C ALA A 154 -0.82 -3.29 -0.81
N GLU A 155 -2.10 -3.52 -1.07
CA GLU A 155 -3.17 -2.58 -0.74
C GLU A 155 -3.33 -2.38 0.77
N THR A 156 -3.15 -3.44 1.57
CA THR A 156 -3.16 -3.34 3.03
C THR A 156 -1.96 -2.52 3.54
N VAL A 157 -0.76 -2.72 2.98
CA VAL A 157 0.41 -1.90 3.30
C VAL A 157 0.15 -0.44 2.93
N ASN A 158 -0.46 -0.17 1.78
CA ASN A 158 -0.82 1.18 1.39
C ASN A 158 -1.72 1.87 2.43
N VAL A 159 -2.81 1.20 2.87
CA VAL A 159 -3.69 1.72 3.92
C VAL A 159 -2.97 1.87 5.26
N TYR A 160 -2.10 0.92 5.63
CA TYR A 160 -1.29 1.03 6.84
C TYR A 160 -0.39 2.28 6.82
N LEU A 161 0.26 2.55 5.69
CA LEU A 161 1.11 3.73 5.51
C LEU A 161 0.29 5.03 5.44
N ASP A 162 -0.94 5.01 4.95
CA ASP A 162 -1.86 6.15 5.08
C ASP A 162 -2.15 6.45 6.56
N ILE A 163 -2.49 5.42 7.34
CA ILE A 163 -2.80 5.53 8.78
C ILE A 163 -1.60 6.10 9.54
N MET A 164 -0.41 5.54 9.35
CA MET A 164 0.81 6.02 10.01
C MET A 164 1.15 7.46 9.62
N ALA A 165 0.95 7.85 8.35
CA ALA A 165 1.23 9.22 7.91
C ALA A 165 0.28 10.25 8.54
N ILE A 166 -1.01 9.91 8.64
CA ILE A 166 -1.99 10.77 9.32
C ILE A 166 -1.64 10.88 10.81
N ALA A 167 -1.29 9.76 11.45
CA ALA A 167 -0.93 9.73 12.86
C ALA A 167 0.31 10.59 13.15
N THR A 168 1.38 10.45 12.35
CA THR A 168 2.59 11.28 12.44
C THR A 168 2.26 12.76 12.26
N THR A 169 1.52 13.12 11.20
CA THR A 169 1.12 14.51 10.94
C THR A 169 0.31 15.08 12.09
N SER A 170 -0.61 14.30 12.66
CA SER A 170 -1.44 14.74 13.76
C SER A 170 -0.68 14.88 15.08
N ASN A 171 0.37 14.10 15.30
CA ASN A 171 1.25 14.30 16.45
C ASN A 171 2.04 15.59 16.30
N GLU A 172 2.62 15.82 15.13
CA GLU A 172 3.48 16.98 14.87
C GLU A 172 2.72 18.32 14.86
N LEU A 173 1.54 18.35 14.23
CA LEU A 173 0.81 19.61 14.00
C LEU A 173 -0.33 19.85 15.00
N ALA A 174 -0.97 18.79 15.49
CA ALA A 174 -2.14 18.89 16.37
C ALA A 174 -1.86 18.41 17.81
N GLY A 175 -0.65 17.92 18.11
CA GLY A 175 -0.26 17.53 19.47
C GLY A 175 -1.09 16.38 20.05
N ARG A 176 -1.62 15.48 19.21
CA ARG A 176 -2.50 14.38 19.65
C ARG A 176 -1.78 13.28 20.46
N ASN A 177 -0.44 13.25 20.45
CA ASN A 177 0.41 12.34 21.22
C ASN A 177 0.02 10.84 21.09
N LEU A 178 -0.35 10.41 19.89
CA LEU A 178 -0.62 9.01 19.56
C LEU A 178 0.66 8.16 19.70
N ASP A 179 0.56 6.96 20.28
CA ASP A 179 1.68 6.01 20.33
C ASP A 179 1.93 5.38 18.96
N LEU A 180 3.08 5.69 18.35
CA LEU A 180 3.50 5.19 17.03
C LEU A 180 4.58 4.11 17.14
N SER A 181 4.94 3.70 18.36
CA SER A 181 5.95 2.66 18.58
C SER A 181 5.55 1.32 17.95
N ALA A 182 6.51 0.42 17.75
CA ALA A 182 6.22 -0.92 17.25
C ALA A 182 5.46 -1.80 18.27
N SER A 183 5.44 -1.38 19.54
CA SER A 183 4.70 -2.02 20.63
C SER A 183 3.32 -1.42 20.88
N ALA A 184 2.92 -0.42 20.09
CA ALA A 184 1.65 0.26 20.26
C ALA A 184 0.47 -0.71 20.08
N ASN A 185 -0.63 -0.42 20.78
CA ASN A 185 -1.88 -1.13 20.50
C ASN A 185 -2.40 -0.73 19.12
N HIS A 186 -2.14 -1.57 18.11
CA HIS A 186 -2.50 -1.29 16.72
C HIS A 186 -3.98 -0.91 16.56
N ARG A 187 -4.89 -1.54 17.32
CA ARG A 187 -6.33 -1.30 17.19
C ARG A 187 -6.72 0.06 17.76
N GLU A 188 -6.12 0.44 18.87
CA GLU A 188 -6.28 1.77 19.46
C GLU A 188 -5.72 2.86 18.55
N LEU A 189 -4.54 2.64 17.97
CA LEU A 189 -3.92 3.54 17.00
C LEU A 189 -4.81 3.73 15.77
N VAL A 190 -5.26 2.64 15.14
CA VAL A 190 -6.14 2.70 13.96
C VAL A 190 -7.45 3.41 14.30
N ASN A 191 -8.09 3.07 15.42
CA ASN A 191 -9.32 3.74 15.85
C ASN A 191 -9.14 5.24 16.09
N SER A 192 -8.02 5.64 16.70
CA SER A 192 -7.70 7.05 16.94
C SER A 192 -7.52 7.81 15.62
N VAL A 193 -6.85 7.19 14.63
CA VAL A 193 -6.69 7.76 13.30
C VAL A 193 -8.03 7.82 12.55
N LEU A 194 -8.89 6.81 12.68
CA LEU A 194 -10.22 6.83 12.07
C LEU A 194 -11.10 7.97 12.60
N GLN A 195 -10.95 8.39 13.86
CA GLN A 195 -11.63 9.59 14.36
C GLN A 195 -11.18 10.86 13.63
N ILE A 196 -9.88 10.95 13.28
CA ILE A 196 -9.34 12.06 12.48
C ILE A 196 -9.89 11.98 11.05
N VAL A 197 -9.94 10.78 10.48
CA VAL A 197 -10.50 10.55 9.13
C VAL A 197 -11.96 10.99 9.07
N LEU A 198 -12.76 10.64 10.07
CA LEU A 198 -14.16 11.07 10.20
C LEU A 198 -14.25 12.59 10.26
N GLU A 199 -13.50 13.23 11.16
CA GLU A 199 -13.48 14.70 11.31
C GLU A 199 -13.18 15.42 9.97
N VAL A 200 -12.14 14.98 9.26
CA VAL A 200 -11.76 15.59 7.98
C VAL A 200 -12.74 15.24 6.86
N SER A 201 -13.35 14.06 6.90
CA SER A 201 -14.34 13.65 5.90
C SER A 201 -15.62 14.47 6.01
N GLU A 202 -16.06 14.84 7.23
CA GLU A 202 -17.19 15.76 7.41
C GLU A 202 -16.90 17.14 6.81
N TYR A 203 -15.69 17.70 6.97
CA TYR A 203 -15.31 18.93 6.26
C TYR A 203 -15.32 18.75 4.74
N ASN A 204 -14.91 17.60 4.23
CA ASN A 204 -15.00 17.31 2.80
C ASN A 204 -16.45 17.26 2.33
N PHE A 205 -17.36 16.64 3.09
CA PHE A 205 -18.78 16.56 2.75
C PHE A 205 -19.46 17.92 2.73
N ASP A 206 -19.15 18.80 3.68
CA ASP A 206 -19.63 20.20 3.70
C ASP A 206 -19.21 20.97 2.43
N LEU A 207 -18.11 20.56 1.79
CA LEU A 207 -17.59 21.14 0.55
C LEU A 207 -17.99 20.34 -0.71
N GLY A 208 -18.78 19.27 -0.58
CA GLY A 208 -19.16 18.40 -1.69
C GLY A 208 -18.03 17.54 -2.26
N LEU A 209 -17.01 17.25 -1.44
CA LEU A 209 -15.86 16.42 -1.79
C LEU A 209 -16.03 14.97 -1.29
N ALA A 210 -15.23 14.07 -1.83
CA ALA A 210 -15.15 12.68 -1.39
C ALA A 210 -14.52 12.58 0.03
N PRO A 211 -14.79 11.50 0.79
CA PRO A 211 -14.18 11.31 2.11
C PRO A 211 -12.65 11.21 1.99
N LEU A 212 -11.95 11.50 3.08
CA LEU A 212 -10.48 11.47 3.11
C LEU A 212 -9.95 10.05 2.87
N LEU A 213 -10.48 9.08 3.60
CA LEU A 213 -10.20 7.64 3.55
C LEU A 213 -11.48 6.88 3.94
N PRO A 214 -11.55 5.55 3.76
CA PRO A 214 -12.63 4.75 4.33
C PRO A 214 -12.79 5.01 5.83
N GLU A 215 -14.00 5.42 6.23
CA GLU A 215 -14.30 5.83 7.60
C GLU A 215 -14.47 4.66 8.58
N ARG A 216 -14.57 3.44 8.04
CA ARG A 216 -14.68 2.20 8.80
C ARG A 216 -13.88 1.10 8.13
N LEU A 217 -13.19 0.31 8.95
CA LEU A 217 -12.47 -0.88 8.53
C LEU A 217 -13.07 -2.12 9.21
N PRO A 218 -13.36 -3.21 8.48
CA PRO A 218 -13.90 -4.43 9.07
C PRO A 218 -12.85 -5.15 9.94
N PRO A 219 -13.28 -6.01 10.89
CA PRO A 219 -12.36 -6.72 11.78
C PRO A 219 -11.23 -7.48 11.06
N ILE A 220 -11.54 -8.14 9.95
CA ILE A 220 -10.54 -8.90 9.16
C ILE A 220 -9.46 -7.97 8.59
N VAL A 221 -9.82 -6.76 8.17
CA VAL A 221 -8.85 -5.76 7.71
C VAL A 221 -8.02 -5.25 8.87
N LEU A 222 -8.61 -5.05 10.05
CA LEU A 222 -7.85 -4.67 11.26
C LEU A 222 -6.80 -5.73 11.62
N ASP A 223 -7.11 -7.02 11.48
CA ASP A 223 -6.17 -8.10 11.76
C ASP A 223 -5.00 -8.12 10.74
N LYS A 224 -5.29 -7.81 9.47
CA LYS A 224 -4.25 -7.62 8.44
C LYS A 224 -3.37 -6.41 8.74
N LEU A 225 -3.95 -5.28 9.12
CA LEU A 225 -3.19 -4.08 9.51
C LEU A 225 -2.34 -4.32 10.76
N ALA A 226 -2.85 -5.09 11.73
CA ALA A 226 -2.10 -5.53 12.89
C ALA A 226 -0.86 -6.32 12.47
N PHE A 227 -1.01 -7.24 11.53
CA PHE A 227 0.12 -8.00 11.00
C PHE A 227 1.18 -7.09 10.36
N ILE A 228 0.79 -6.11 9.54
CA ILE A 228 1.75 -5.16 8.96
C ILE A 228 2.47 -4.35 10.06
N HIS A 229 1.74 -3.94 11.11
CA HIS A 229 2.34 -3.27 12.25
C HIS A 229 3.37 -4.14 12.98
N ASP A 230 3.01 -5.41 13.24
CA ASP A 230 3.86 -6.38 13.94
C ASP A 230 5.19 -6.65 13.20
N LEU A 231 5.21 -6.58 11.86
CA LEU A 231 6.42 -6.78 11.04
C LEU A 231 7.60 -5.90 11.47
N ARG A 232 7.33 -4.73 12.06
CA ARG A 232 8.32 -3.77 12.57
C ARG A 232 9.15 -4.30 13.75
N SER A 233 8.62 -5.32 14.43
CA SER A 233 9.24 -5.93 15.62
C SER A 233 9.75 -7.36 15.35
N MET A 234 9.44 -7.93 14.19
CA MET A 234 9.84 -9.27 13.82
C MET A 234 11.33 -9.34 13.46
N GLN A 235 11.87 -10.54 13.54
CA GLN A 235 13.26 -10.83 13.19
C GLN A 235 13.28 -12.07 12.28
N LEU A 236 14.27 -12.16 11.40
CA LEU A 236 14.53 -13.41 10.69
C LEU A 236 15.00 -14.44 11.72
N GLU A 237 14.33 -15.58 11.78
CA GLU A 237 14.89 -16.73 12.47
C GLU A 237 16.19 -17.11 11.75
N LEU A 238 17.31 -17.00 12.46
CA LEU A 238 18.59 -17.52 11.97
C LEU A 238 18.43 -19.04 11.88
N VAL A 239 18.40 -19.57 10.66
CA VAL A 239 18.52 -21.01 10.44
C VAL A 239 19.98 -21.36 10.76
N GLU A 240 20.21 -21.98 11.93
CA GLU A 240 21.48 -22.63 12.29
C GLU A 240 21.85 -23.75 11.30
#